data_AF-F2R0A2-F1
#
_entry.id   AF-F2R0A2-F1
#
_cell.length_a   1.000
_cell.length_b   1.000
_cell.length_c   1.000
_cell.angle_alpha   90.00
_cell.angle_beta   90.00
_cell.angle_gamma   90.00
#
_symmetry.space_group_name_H-M   'P 1'
#
loop_
_entity.id
_entity.type
_entity.pdbx_description
1 polymer ?
#
loop_
_entity_poly.entity_id
_entity_poly.type
_entity_poly.pdbx_seq_one_letter_code
_entity_poly.pdbx_strand_id
1 'polypeptide(L)'
;MDSSDSESLDACQSELFPKELKFDLFDDFSIIKPSEWAITRIGWLQTKIDRLHRSRNSVQRRYLKRELENQKLISTANQVFGFNGWSSVLDGSFEMSECAEEDGRFKMKVLTTVKLILKDGTTCSATGTGRTQNASGRAQALSKCKKEAINDAIRRCIESLPNLLLESQDRKQTFKDY
;
A
#
# COMPACT_ATOMS: atom_id res chain seq x y z
N MET A 1 29.13 51.95 59.60
CA MET A 1 29.66 50.61 59.89
C MET A 1 28.45 49.70 59.92
N ASP A 2 27.89 49.47 58.74
CA ASP A 2 28.24 48.35 57.84
C ASP A 2 27.38 47.14 58.19
N SER A 3 26.33 46.89 57.41
CA SER A 3 26.32 45.75 56.48
C SER A 3 24.89 45.45 56.04
N SER A 4 24.59 45.88 54.81
CA SER A 4 23.92 45.14 53.75
C SER A 4 22.71 44.26 54.09
N ASP A 5 21.53 44.80 53.80
CA ASP A 5 20.32 44.03 53.48
C ASP A 5 20.61 43.11 52.29
N SER A 6 20.54 41.80 52.52
CA SER A 6 20.63 40.79 51.48
C SER A 6 19.27 40.63 50.81
N GLU A 7 19.03 41.36 49.73
CA GLU A 7 17.96 41.06 48.78
C GLU A 7 18.27 39.71 48.10
N SER A 8 17.66 38.64 48.60
CA SER A 8 17.57 37.39 47.87
C SER A 8 16.64 37.61 46.68
N LEU A 9 17.24 37.75 45.49
CA LEU A 9 16.54 37.64 44.23
C LEU A 9 15.96 36.23 44.13
N ASP A 10 14.72 36.06 44.58
CA ASP A 10 13.86 34.95 44.16
C ASP A 10 13.65 35.12 42.65
N ALA A 11 14.59 34.55 41.89
CA ALA A 11 14.38 34.29 40.49
C ALA A 11 13.16 33.37 40.41
N CYS A 12 12.01 33.98 40.10
CA CYS A 12 10.81 33.28 39.66
C CYS A 12 11.18 32.52 38.38
N GLN A 13 11.79 31.36 38.54
CA GLN A 13 12.01 30.40 37.47
C GLN A 13 10.62 29.92 37.09
N SER A 14 10.04 30.54 36.06
CA SER A 14 8.98 29.91 35.30
C SER A 14 9.55 28.60 34.79
N GLU A 15 9.19 27.48 35.41
CA GLU A 15 9.44 26.15 34.85
C GLU A 15 8.56 26.00 33.60
N LEU A 16 9.05 26.61 32.52
CA LEU A 16 8.63 26.41 31.15
C LEU A 16 9.00 24.97 30.79
N PHE A 17 8.02 24.09 31.00
CA PHE A 17 7.97 22.68 30.61
C PHE A 17 8.80 21.72 31.48
N PRO A 18 8.24 20.53 31.81
CA PRO A 18 8.99 19.47 32.47
C PRO A 18 10.22 19.11 31.63
N LYS A 19 11.42 19.13 32.25
CA LYS A 19 12.71 19.00 31.55
C LYS A 19 12.97 17.63 30.92
N GLU A 20 12.18 16.60 31.23
CA GLU A 20 12.26 15.33 30.50
C GLU A 20 10.88 14.70 30.41
N LEU A 21 10.11 15.11 29.39
CA LEU A 21 9.18 14.17 28.78
C LEU A 21 10.06 13.16 28.04
N LYS A 22 10.28 11.98 28.63
CA LYS A 22 10.71 10.81 27.87
C LYS A 22 9.57 10.43 26.93
N PHE A 23 9.50 11.17 25.82
CA PHE A 23 8.93 10.69 24.59
C PHE A 23 9.76 9.47 24.24
N ASP A 24 9.16 8.28 24.27
CA ASP A 24 9.72 7.10 23.61
C ASP A 24 9.73 7.42 22.10
N LEU A 25 10.72 8.21 21.71
CA LEU A 25 10.91 8.77 20.37
C LEU A 25 11.59 7.75 19.46
N PHE A 26 11.26 6.47 19.64
CA PHE A 26 11.73 5.34 18.85
C PHE A 26 10.70 4.20 18.85
N ASP A 27 9.42 4.52 18.74
CA ASP A 27 8.52 3.59 18.05
C ASP A 27 8.70 3.84 16.55
N ASP A 28 9.53 3.00 15.94
CA ASP A 28 9.78 2.93 14.51
C ASP A 28 8.45 2.89 13.73
N PHE A 29 7.98 4.06 13.28
CA PHE A 29 6.85 4.23 12.36
C PHE A 29 7.01 3.49 11.01
N SER A 30 8.09 2.72 10.84
CA SER A 30 8.39 1.90 9.67
C SER A 30 8.07 0.42 9.84
N ILE A 31 7.70 -0.05 11.04
CA ILE A 31 7.48 -1.48 11.31
C ILE A 31 6.17 -1.72 12.05
N ILE A 32 5.04 -1.50 11.37
CA ILE A 32 3.76 -2.00 11.85
C ILE A 32 3.78 -3.52 11.65
N LYS A 33 4.04 -4.28 12.72
CA LYS A 33 3.81 -5.73 12.74
C LYS A 33 2.35 -5.96 12.31
N PRO A 34 2.07 -6.76 11.27
CA PRO A 34 0.70 -7.02 10.85
C PRO A 34 -0.11 -7.58 12.02
N SER A 35 -1.31 -7.03 12.24
CA SER A 35 -2.19 -7.52 13.30
C SER A 35 -2.53 -8.99 13.09
N GLU A 36 -2.79 -9.75 14.17
CA GLU A 36 -3.29 -11.13 14.07
C GLU A 36 -4.55 -11.22 13.20
N TRP A 37 -5.38 -10.17 13.25
CA TRP A 37 -6.54 -10.03 12.37
C TRP A 37 -6.13 -10.00 10.89
N ALA A 38 -5.13 -9.19 10.53
CA ALA A 38 -4.66 -9.09 9.15
C ALA A 38 -4.01 -10.38 8.68
N ILE A 39 -3.16 -11.01 9.50
CA ILE A 39 -2.54 -12.31 9.19
C ILE A 39 -3.60 -13.35 8.84
N THR A 40 -4.61 -13.48 9.69
CA THR A 40 -5.72 -14.42 9.49
C THR A 40 -6.45 -14.10 8.19
N ARG A 41 -6.90 -12.85 8.02
CA ARG A 41 -7.71 -12.47 6.87
C ARG A 41 -6.96 -12.54 5.55
N ILE A 42 -5.68 -12.19 5.52
CA ILE A 42 -4.82 -12.34 4.34
C ILE A 42 -4.70 -13.83 3.96
N GLY A 43 -4.54 -14.75 4.92
CA GLY A 43 -4.55 -16.19 4.65
C GLY A 43 -5.88 -16.70 4.06
N TRP A 44 -7.01 -16.21 4.57
CA TRP A 44 -8.33 -16.52 4.02
C TRP A 44 -8.52 -15.96 2.61
N LEU A 45 -8.06 -14.73 2.37
CA LEU A 45 -8.07 -14.10 1.05
C LEU A 45 -7.27 -14.94 0.05
N GLN A 46 -6.06 -15.33 0.43
CA GLN A 46 -5.18 -16.14 -0.42
C GLN A 46 -5.85 -17.47 -0.80
N THR A 47 -6.46 -18.15 0.16
CA THR A 47 -7.20 -19.40 -0.08
C THR A 47 -8.34 -19.21 -1.09
N LYS A 48 -9.08 -18.08 -1.00
CA LYS A 48 -10.14 -17.77 -1.97
C LYS A 48 -9.58 -17.45 -3.35
N ILE A 49 -8.52 -16.67 -3.44
CA ILE A 49 -7.83 -16.33 -4.70
C ILE A 49 -7.31 -17.60 -5.39
N ASP A 50 -6.70 -18.51 -4.64
CA ASP A 50 -6.21 -19.80 -5.15
C ASP A 50 -7.36 -20.67 -5.68
N ARG A 51 -8.51 -20.67 -4.99
CA ARG A 51 -9.71 -21.36 -5.48
C ARG A 51 -10.20 -20.76 -6.80
N LEU A 52 -10.19 -19.44 -6.94
CA LEU A 52 -10.56 -18.77 -8.19
C LEU A 52 -9.61 -19.11 -9.33
N HIS A 53 -8.30 -19.15 -9.07
CA HIS A 53 -7.33 -19.61 -10.06
C HIS A 53 -7.56 -21.06 -10.47
N ARG A 54 -7.80 -21.97 -9.52
CA ARG A 54 -8.04 -23.41 -9.79
C ARG A 54 -9.33 -23.64 -10.57
N SER A 55 -10.43 -22.99 -10.18
CA SER A 55 -11.72 -23.10 -10.88
C SER A 55 -11.66 -22.60 -12.32
N ARG A 56 -10.74 -21.68 -12.62
CA ARG A 56 -10.57 -21.11 -13.96
C ARG A 56 -9.59 -21.92 -14.82
N ASN A 57 -8.66 -22.64 -14.20
CA ASN A 57 -7.63 -23.43 -14.87
C ASN A 57 -8.04 -24.89 -15.18
N SER A 58 -9.15 -25.41 -14.64
CA SER A 58 -9.62 -26.78 -14.93
C SER A 58 -10.01 -27.01 -16.40
N VAL A 59 -10.36 -25.95 -17.13
CA VAL A 59 -10.84 -25.99 -18.53
C VAL A 59 -9.72 -25.71 -19.56
N GLN A 60 -8.61 -25.08 -19.19
CA GLN A 60 -7.52 -24.73 -20.11
C GLN A 60 -6.14 -25.08 -19.53
N ARG A 61 -5.69 -26.32 -19.70
CA ARG A 61 -4.34 -26.76 -19.29
C ARG A 61 -3.19 -26.22 -20.16
N ARG A 62 -3.44 -25.43 -21.21
CA ARG A 62 -2.43 -25.11 -22.24
C ARG A 62 -2.14 -23.63 -22.52
N TYR A 63 -2.65 -22.69 -21.73
CA TYR A 63 -2.37 -21.26 -21.94
C TYR A 63 -1.97 -20.55 -20.64
N LEU A 64 -1.09 -19.54 -20.77
CA LEU A 64 -0.54 -18.69 -19.71
C LEU A 64 -1.54 -18.42 -18.57
N LYS A 65 -1.04 -18.39 -17.32
CA LYS A 65 -1.79 -18.00 -16.11
C LYS A 65 -2.53 -16.68 -16.39
N ARG A 66 -3.82 -16.78 -16.71
CA ARG A 66 -4.65 -15.61 -16.99
C ARG A 66 -4.87 -14.88 -15.68
N GLU A 67 -4.56 -13.59 -15.66
CA GLU A 67 -4.88 -12.72 -14.53
C GLU A 67 -6.37 -12.79 -14.19
N LEU A 68 -6.69 -12.72 -12.90
CA LEU A 68 -8.09 -12.72 -12.45
C LEU A 68 -8.81 -11.46 -12.96
N GLU A 69 -10.13 -11.41 -12.97
CA GLU A 69 -10.80 -10.13 -13.23
C GLU A 69 -10.78 -9.30 -11.95
N ASN A 70 -10.46 -8.01 -12.05
CA ASN A 70 -10.41 -7.12 -10.88
C ASN A 70 -11.71 -7.09 -10.10
N GLN A 71 -12.85 -7.15 -10.78
CA GLN A 71 -14.16 -7.20 -10.14
C GLN A 71 -14.30 -8.39 -9.18
N LYS A 72 -13.73 -9.55 -9.55
CA LYS A 72 -13.74 -10.75 -8.70
C LYS A 72 -12.79 -10.61 -7.52
N LEU A 73 -11.62 -10.01 -7.72
CA LEU A 73 -10.67 -9.72 -6.63
C LEU A 73 -11.29 -8.76 -5.61
N ILE A 74 -11.87 -7.65 -6.06
CA ILE A 74 -12.53 -6.65 -5.21
C ILE A 74 -13.71 -7.29 -4.45
N SER A 75 -14.56 -8.07 -5.12
CA SER A 75 -15.66 -8.78 -4.47
C SER A 75 -15.16 -9.77 -3.42
N THR A 76 -14.08 -10.50 -3.72
CA THR A 76 -13.46 -11.44 -2.77
C THR A 76 -12.85 -10.71 -1.58
N ALA A 77 -12.17 -9.60 -1.81
CA ALA A 77 -11.62 -8.74 -0.76
C ALA A 77 -12.73 -8.19 0.16
N ASN A 78 -13.83 -7.70 -0.42
CA ASN A 78 -14.99 -7.24 0.34
C ASN A 78 -15.63 -8.35 1.18
N GLN A 79 -15.66 -9.59 0.69
CA GLN A 79 -16.15 -10.73 1.48
C GLN A 79 -15.20 -11.14 2.62
N VAL A 80 -13.89 -10.91 2.48
CA VAL A 80 -12.89 -11.36 3.46
C VAL A 80 -12.62 -10.30 4.52
N PHE A 81 -12.31 -9.07 4.09
CA PHE A 81 -12.00 -7.95 4.97
C PHE A 81 -13.26 -7.22 5.44
N GLY A 82 -14.35 -7.27 4.67
CA GLY A 82 -15.52 -6.40 4.84
C GLY A 82 -15.37 -5.13 4.01
N PHE A 83 -16.50 -4.49 3.66
CA PHE A 83 -16.50 -3.25 2.87
C PHE A 83 -15.70 -2.11 3.54
N ASN A 84 -15.78 -1.98 4.87
CA ASN A 84 -15.00 -1.01 5.65
C ASN A 84 -13.66 -1.57 6.14
N GLY A 85 -13.27 -2.77 5.71
CA GLY A 85 -12.08 -3.47 6.19
C GLY A 85 -10.79 -3.08 5.49
N TRP A 86 -10.88 -2.36 4.37
CA TRP A 86 -9.76 -1.95 3.54
C TRP A 86 -10.13 -0.70 2.72
N SER A 87 -9.11 0.03 2.30
CA SER A 87 -9.21 1.17 1.40
C SER A 87 -8.01 1.20 0.47
N SER A 88 -8.14 1.92 -0.65
CA SER A 88 -7.03 2.17 -1.56
C SER A 88 -6.89 3.66 -1.84
N VAL A 89 -5.63 4.11 -1.93
CA VAL A 89 -5.26 5.50 -2.16
C VAL A 89 -4.21 5.54 -3.25
N LEU A 90 -4.28 6.54 -4.14
CA LEU A 90 -3.23 6.79 -5.11
C LEU A 90 -2.02 7.37 -4.39
N ASP A 91 -0.87 6.73 -4.54
CA ASP A 91 0.38 7.16 -3.94
C ASP A 91 1.24 7.81 -5.03
N GLY A 92 1.22 9.14 -5.07
CA GLY A 92 1.92 9.95 -6.07
C GLY A 92 1.14 10.23 -7.36
N SER A 93 1.87 10.56 -8.42
CA SER A 93 1.33 10.98 -9.71
C SER A 93 1.37 9.88 -10.78
N PHE A 94 0.63 10.08 -11.86
CA PHE A 94 0.71 9.23 -13.05
C PHE A 94 1.98 9.51 -13.83
N GLU A 95 2.82 8.51 -14.03
CA GLU A 95 4.03 8.62 -14.84
C GLU A 95 3.76 8.12 -16.26
N MET A 96 4.02 8.94 -17.27
CA MET A 96 3.90 8.53 -18.67
C MET A 96 5.23 7.96 -19.14
N SER A 97 5.28 6.66 -19.43
CA SER A 97 6.50 5.98 -19.90
C SER A 97 6.62 5.98 -21.42
N GLU A 98 5.51 5.85 -22.15
CA GLU A 98 5.52 5.86 -23.61
C GLU A 98 4.33 6.67 -24.11
N CYS A 99 4.56 7.53 -25.10
CA CYS A 99 3.53 8.27 -25.82
C CYS A 99 3.99 8.43 -27.26
N ALA A 100 3.37 7.68 -28.16
CA ALA A 100 3.62 7.73 -29.60
C ALA A 100 2.30 7.92 -30.35
N GLU A 101 2.39 8.62 -31.48
CA GLU A 101 1.30 8.77 -32.42
C GLU A 101 1.75 8.19 -33.75
N GLU A 102 1.03 7.18 -34.24
CA GLU A 102 1.29 6.53 -35.53
C GLU A 102 -0.02 6.55 -36.32
N ASP A 103 -0.02 7.13 -37.52
CA ASP A 103 -1.16 7.16 -38.44
C ASP A 103 -2.48 7.69 -37.81
N GLY A 104 -2.39 8.73 -36.98
CA GLY A 104 -3.53 9.30 -36.25
C GLY A 104 -4.06 8.40 -35.13
N ARG A 105 -3.31 7.35 -34.76
CA ARG A 105 -3.59 6.45 -33.64
C ARG A 105 -2.57 6.65 -32.53
N PHE A 106 -3.09 6.79 -31.31
CA PHE A 106 -2.27 6.98 -30.13
C PHE A 106 -1.92 5.63 -29.49
N LYS A 107 -0.62 5.47 -29.21
CA LYS A 107 -0.06 4.43 -28.35
C LYS A 107 0.45 5.09 -27.09
N MET A 108 -0.03 4.64 -25.93
CA MET A 108 0.36 5.23 -24.65
C MET A 108 0.56 4.16 -23.58
N LYS A 109 1.47 4.43 -22.66
CA LYS A 109 1.73 3.62 -21.47
C LYS A 109 1.91 4.52 -20.25
N VAL A 110 1.17 4.20 -19.20
CA VAL A 110 1.14 4.95 -17.94
C VAL A 110 1.47 4.00 -16.80
N LEU A 111 2.23 4.49 -15.83
CA LEU A 111 2.51 3.83 -14.57
C LEU A 111 1.90 4.62 -13.42
N THR A 112 1.50 3.92 -12.36
CA THR A 112 0.92 4.51 -11.17
C THR A 112 1.17 3.62 -9.98
N THR A 113 1.42 4.22 -8.83
CA THR A 113 1.54 3.50 -7.56
C THR A 113 0.24 3.67 -6.77
N VAL A 114 -0.28 2.55 -6.25
CA VAL A 114 -1.43 2.55 -5.34
C VAL A 114 -0.99 1.98 -4.01
N LYS A 115 -1.49 2.56 -2.93
CA LYS A 115 -1.34 2.09 -1.57
C LYS A 115 -2.67 1.57 -1.06
N LEU A 116 -2.71 0.30 -0.67
CA LEU A 116 -3.82 -0.36 0.00
C LEU A 116 -3.60 -0.29 1.52
N ILE A 117 -4.63 0.14 2.24
CA ILE A 117 -4.58 0.29 3.70
C ILE A 117 -5.67 -0.62 4.28
N LEU A 118 -5.31 -1.52 5.17
CA LEU A 118 -6.23 -2.34 5.94
C LEU A 118 -6.70 -1.59 7.20
N LYS A 119 -7.84 -1.99 7.77
CA LYS A 119 -8.42 -1.33 8.95
C LYS A 119 -7.52 -1.35 10.20
N ASP A 120 -6.54 -2.25 10.25
CA ASP A 120 -5.58 -2.39 11.35
C ASP A 120 -4.36 -1.47 11.17
N GLY A 121 -4.32 -0.68 10.08
CA GLY A 121 -3.21 0.20 9.74
C GLY A 121 -2.13 -0.48 8.90
N THR A 122 -2.25 -1.78 8.61
CA THR A 122 -1.32 -2.48 7.72
C THR A 122 -1.44 -1.90 6.31
N THR A 123 -0.32 -1.48 5.73
CA THR A 123 -0.30 -0.89 4.38
C THR A 123 0.51 -1.71 3.41
N CYS A 124 0.07 -1.78 2.16
CA CYS A 124 0.77 -2.44 1.07
C CYS A 124 0.74 -1.53 -0.16
N SER A 125 1.87 -1.33 -0.82
CA SER A 125 1.97 -0.50 -2.03
C SER A 125 2.43 -1.34 -3.21
N ALA A 126 1.84 -1.11 -4.38
CA ALA A 126 2.29 -1.72 -5.62
C ALA A 126 2.15 -0.76 -6.81
N THR A 127 3.06 -0.91 -7.77
CA THR A 127 3.05 -0.16 -9.03
C THR A 127 2.33 -0.96 -10.11
N GLY A 128 1.32 -0.34 -10.72
CA GLY A 128 0.57 -0.86 -11.85
C GLY A 128 0.92 -0.16 -13.16
N THR A 129 0.62 -0.83 -14.27
CA THR A 129 0.88 -0.34 -15.63
C THR A 129 -0.39 -0.42 -16.47
N GLY A 130 -0.67 0.61 -17.24
CA GLY A 130 -1.79 0.64 -18.18
C GLY A 130 -1.30 0.96 -19.58
N ARG A 131 -1.74 0.18 -20.57
CA ARG A 131 -1.27 0.31 -21.97
C ARG A 131 -2.45 0.42 -22.92
N THR A 132 -2.33 1.27 -23.91
CA THR A 132 -3.26 1.31 -25.04
C THR A 132 -2.47 1.37 -26.33
N GLN A 133 -2.85 0.53 -27.28
CA GLN A 133 -2.35 0.52 -28.65
C GLN A 133 -3.59 0.73 -29.50
N ASN A 134 -3.63 1.77 -30.35
CA ASN A 134 -4.76 2.08 -31.24
C ASN A 134 -5.95 2.88 -30.64
N ALA A 135 -5.69 3.94 -29.88
CA ALA A 135 -6.74 4.88 -29.50
C ALA A 135 -6.91 5.99 -30.55
N SER A 136 -8.16 6.40 -30.83
CA SER A 136 -8.49 7.45 -31.81
C SER A 136 -8.16 8.87 -31.36
N GLY A 137 -7.90 9.09 -30.07
CA GLY A 137 -7.57 10.40 -29.53
C GLY A 137 -6.77 10.32 -28.24
N ARG A 138 -5.86 11.29 -28.04
CA ARG A 138 -4.96 11.36 -26.88
C ARG A 138 -5.70 11.35 -25.54
N ALA A 139 -6.80 12.09 -25.42
CA ALA A 139 -7.57 12.15 -24.16
C ALA A 139 -8.23 10.81 -23.81
N GLN A 140 -8.77 10.12 -24.81
CA GLN A 140 -9.36 8.79 -24.63
C GLN A 140 -8.30 7.74 -24.31
N ALA A 141 -7.16 7.79 -25.00
CA ALA A 141 -6.00 6.95 -24.75
C ALA A 141 -5.52 7.09 -23.30
N LEU A 142 -5.34 8.33 -22.85
CA LEU A 142 -4.89 8.64 -21.50
C LEU A 142 -5.87 8.15 -20.44
N SER A 143 -7.17 8.42 -20.62
CA SER A 143 -8.20 8.00 -19.67
C SER A 143 -8.27 6.47 -19.54
N LYS A 144 -8.10 5.74 -20.65
CA LYS A 144 -8.05 4.28 -20.65
C LYS A 144 -6.81 3.76 -19.93
N CYS A 145 -5.63 4.26 -20.29
CA CYS A 145 -4.38 3.87 -19.64
C CYS A 145 -4.40 4.14 -18.14
N LYS A 146 -4.90 5.28 -17.69
CA LYS A 146 -5.00 5.59 -16.26
C LYS A 146 -5.90 4.60 -15.52
N LYS A 147 -7.09 4.32 -16.07
CA LYS A 147 -8.02 3.34 -15.48
C LYS A 147 -7.40 1.95 -15.38
N GLU A 148 -6.69 1.52 -16.43
CA GLU A 148 -6.01 0.24 -16.47
C GLU A 148 -4.83 0.18 -15.50
N ALA A 149 -4.03 1.24 -15.40
CA ALA A 149 -2.90 1.32 -14.47
C ALA A 149 -3.35 1.23 -13.01
N ILE A 150 -4.41 1.93 -12.62
CA ILE A 150 -4.99 1.86 -11.27
C ILE A 150 -5.50 0.44 -10.99
N ASN A 151 -6.21 -0.13 -11.96
CA ASN A 151 -6.74 -1.49 -11.87
C ASN A 151 -5.63 -2.53 -11.67
N ASP A 152 -4.56 -2.46 -12.46
CA ASP A 152 -3.39 -3.33 -12.33
C ASP A 152 -2.68 -3.13 -10.98
N ALA A 153 -2.53 -1.88 -10.53
CA ALA A 153 -1.93 -1.57 -9.24
C ALA A 153 -2.71 -2.17 -8.06
N ILE A 154 -4.05 -2.03 -8.05
CA ILE A 154 -4.91 -2.61 -7.01
C ILE A 154 -4.82 -4.14 -7.01
N ARG A 155 -4.87 -4.77 -8.19
CA ARG A 155 -4.68 -6.22 -8.32
C ARG A 155 -3.38 -6.64 -7.66
N ARG A 156 -2.27 -6.00 -8.05
CA ARG A 156 -0.93 -6.32 -7.56
C ARG A 156 -0.84 -6.13 -6.06
N CYS A 157 -1.40 -5.05 -5.51
CA CYS A 157 -1.47 -4.83 -4.06
C CYS A 157 -2.14 -6.00 -3.34
N ILE A 158 -3.29 -6.46 -3.84
CA ILE A 158 -4.04 -7.57 -3.24
C ILE A 158 -3.24 -8.87 -3.33
N GLU A 159 -2.60 -9.13 -4.47
CA GLU A 159 -1.76 -10.32 -4.69
C GLU A 159 -0.44 -10.27 -3.90
N SER A 160 0.07 -9.09 -3.54
CA SER A 160 1.30 -8.91 -2.75
C SER A 160 1.08 -8.90 -1.23
N LEU A 161 -0.17 -8.89 -0.75
CA LEU A 161 -0.47 -8.97 0.69
C LEU A 161 0.18 -10.16 1.41
N PRO A 162 0.26 -11.38 0.84
CA PRO A 162 0.97 -12.50 1.48
C PRO A 162 2.49 -12.27 1.57
N ASN A 163 3.09 -11.58 0.59
CA ASN A 163 4.53 -11.28 0.61
C ASN A 163 4.89 -10.37 1.79
N LEU A 164 4.01 -9.40 2.10
CA LEU A 164 4.13 -8.55 3.28
C LEU A 164 4.18 -9.35 4.59
N LEU A 165 3.45 -10.47 4.67
CA LEU A 165 3.48 -11.34 5.84
C LEU A 165 4.83 -12.05 5.98
N LEU A 166 5.40 -12.54 4.87
CA LEU A 166 6.70 -13.21 4.85
C LEU A 166 7.83 -12.26 5.28
N GLU A 167 7.86 -11.05 4.72
CA GLU A 167 8.84 -10.02 5.09
C GLU A 167 8.80 -9.65 6.59
N SER A 168 7.62 -9.74 7.21
CA SER A 168 7.44 -9.50 8.65
C SER A 168 7.89 -10.68 9.54
N GLN A 169 8.01 -11.88 8.98
CA GLN A 169 8.48 -13.08 9.68
C GLN A 169 9.99 -13.23 9.58
N ASP A 170 10.56 -13.05 8.39
CA ASP A 170 12.00 -13.19 8.16
C ASP A 170 12.81 -12.21 9.03
N ARG A 171 12.34 -10.97 9.19
CA ARG A 171 12.98 -9.97 10.08
C ARG A 171 12.96 -10.33 11.56
N LYS A 172 12.05 -11.20 12.02
CA LYS A 172 12.07 -11.70 13.41
C LYS A 172 13.12 -12.78 13.62
N GLN A 173 13.42 -13.55 12.57
CA GLN A 173 14.46 -14.58 12.62
C GLN A 173 15.83 -13.90 12.73
N THR A 174 16.09 -12.89 11.89
CA THR A 174 17.36 -12.15 11.87
C THR A 174 17.69 -11.45 13.19
N PHE A 175 16.68 -11.04 13.96
CA PHE A 175 16.89 -10.39 15.27
C PHE A 175 17.10 -11.40 16.41
N LYS A 176 16.63 -12.65 16.26
CA LYS A 176 16.87 -13.72 17.24
C LYS A 176 18.25 -14.34 17.12
N ASP A 177 18.86 -14.23 15.95
CA ASP A 177 20.17 -14.78 15.63
C ASP A 177 21.32 -13.83 16.03
N TYR A 178 21.01 -12.73 16.72
CA TYR A 178 21.94 -11.74 17.26
C TYR A 178 21.85 -11.69 18.79
#